data_AF-A0A2J6T912-F1
#
_entry.id   AF-A0A2J6T912-F1
#
_cell.length_a   1.000
_cell.length_b   1.000
_cell.length_c   1.000
_cell.angle_alpha   90.00
_cell.angle_beta   90.00
_cell.angle_gamma   90.00
#
_symmetry.space_group_name_H-M   'P 1'
#
loop_
_entity.id
_entity.type
_entity.pdbx_description
1 polymer ?
#
loop_
_entity_poly.entity_id
_entity_poly.type
_entity_poly.pdbx_seq_one_letter_code
_entity_poly.pdbx_strand_id
1 'polypeptide(L)'
;MPAMATYKTNDAWKPLASLLKKLPALMDLRYGFPGQFPPCLLEALHKYLPRCRLHINTFKLRSLNAPSTDPYELMLATSPSLTSIRVECDMQHGYITKHIPNFNYEAVQSMVGGLAPNLKELQIFHADWEANLDSYLRSKAWRGLTSSDQIESSRPVSGSLRCLEIDVGHAMIEPQLIETWKAHTDFSIVETLKLESYISQDTFACLAANSSLPSLKRLVLRLAGRYIDRRQTNEFFDIARSFLCQLPPLESLELTGELFSLDMNSIPGHHGAASWRRLWKLDSSLLLGIKNHLGYL
;
A
#
# COMPACT_ATOMS: atom_id res chain seq x y z
N MET A 1 -5.93 10.72 -17.46
CA MET A 1 -6.36 12.13 -17.64
C MET A 1 -5.27 13.08 -17.18
N PRO A 2 -5.03 14.22 -17.84
CA PRO A 2 -4.02 15.21 -17.43
C PRO A 2 -4.36 15.92 -16.10
N ALA A 3 -3.36 16.50 -15.43
CA ALA A 3 -3.57 17.35 -14.23
C ALA A 3 -4.57 18.51 -14.49
N MET A 4 -4.55 19.07 -15.71
CA MET A 4 -5.49 20.11 -16.17
C MET A 4 -6.97 19.72 -16.03
N ALA A 5 -7.33 18.43 -16.08
CA ALA A 5 -8.71 17.99 -15.93
C ALA A 5 -9.25 18.23 -14.52
N THR A 6 -8.39 18.20 -13.51
CA THR A 6 -8.74 18.40 -12.10
C THR A 6 -9.17 19.85 -11.85
N TYR A 7 -8.50 20.81 -12.49
CA TYR A 7 -8.88 22.23 -12.40
C TYR A 7 -10.24 22.50 -13.05
N LYS A 8 -10.58 21.80 -14.14
CA LYS A 8 -11.87 21.99 -14.84
C LYS A 8 -13.07 21.56 -14.01
N THR A 9 -12.93 20.53 -13.18
CA THR A 9 -14.03 20.02 -12.35
C THR A 9 -14.06 20.62 -10.95
N ASN A 10 -13.05 21.44 -10.57
CA ASN A 10 -12.91 22.03 -9.25
C ASN A 10 -14.15 22.82 -8.81
N ASP A 11 -14.77 23.56 -9.72
CA ASP A 11 -15.94 24.39 -9.43
C ASP A 11 -17.15 23.59 -8.97
N ALA A 12 -17.31 22.35 -9.45
CA ALA A 12 -18.39 21.46 -9.02
C ALA A 12 -18.28 21.06 -7.54
N TRP A 13 -17.09 21.19 -6.94
CA TRP A 13 -16.83 20.82 -5.54
C TRP A 13 -16.96 21.99 -4.56
N LYS A 14 -17.15 23.23 -5.04
CA LYS A 14 -17.32 24.43 -4.20
C LYS A 14 -18.47 24.34 -3.18
N PRO A 15 -19.63 23.73 -3.48
CA PRO A 15 -20.67 23.53 -2.48
C PRO A 15 -20.20 22.66 -1.30
N LEU A 16 -19.46 21.59 -1.58
CA LEU A 16 -18.88 20.73 -0.54
C LEU A 16 -17.79 21.47 0.24
N ALA A 17 -16.93 22.24 -0.44
CA ALA A 17 -15.93 23.09 0.22
C ALA A 17 -16.60 24.08 1.20
N SER A 18 -17.77 24.62 0.84
CA SER A 18 -18.54 25.53 1.68
C SER A 18 -19.21 24.82 2.86
N LEU A 19 -19.59 23.55 2.70
CA LEU A 19 -20.09 22.72 3.78
C LEU A 19 -18.98 22.39 4.79
N LEU A 20 -17.77 22.04 4.32
CA LEU A 20 -16.64 21.73 5.20
C LEU A 20 -16.33 22.87 6.19
N LYS A 21 -16.45 24.13 5.76
CA LYS A 21 -16.29 25.32 6.62
C LYS A 21 -17.24 25.34 7.82
N LYS A 22 -18.41 24.71 7.69
CA LYS A 22 -19.46 24.68 8.72
C LYS A 22 -19.36 23.48 9.64
N LEU A 23 -18.38 22.60 9.43
CA LEU A 23 -18.22 21.35 10.16
C LEU A 23 -16.88 21.30 10.91
N PRO A 24 -16.61 22.22 11.87
CA PRO A 24 -15.31 22.32 12.54
C PRO A 24 -14.91 21.07 13.35
N ALA A 25 -15.90 20.23 13.70
CA ALA A 25 -15.69 18.97 14.41
C ALA A 25 -15.42 17.77 13.46
N LEU A 26 -15.38 17.98 12.14
CA LEU A 26 -15.10 16.91 11.18
C LEU A 26 -13.67 16.39 11.34
N MET A 27 -13.54 15.14 11.77
CA MET A 27 -12.25 14.51 12.03
C MET A 27 -11.69 13.76 10.81
N ASP A 28 -12.54 13.27 9.93
CA ASP A 28 -12.15 12.42 8.81
C ASP A 28 -12.91 12.80 7.54
N LEU A 29 -12.18 12.97 6.44
CA LEU A 29 -12.74 13.09 5.11
C LEU A 29 -12.22 11.95 4.24
N ARG A 30 -13.12 11.10 3.76
CA ARG A 30 -12.81 10.00 2.86
C ARG A 30 -13.22 10.36 1.44
N TYR A 31 -12.26 10.36 0.54
CA TYR A 31 -12.46 10.66 -0.87
C TYR A 31 -12.37 9.39 -1.70
N GLY A 32 -13.56 8.88 -2.09
CA GLY A 32 -13.71 7.67 -2.89
C GLY A 32 -13.95 7.89 -4.38
N PHE A 33 -13.93 9.14 -4.85
CA PHE A 33 -14.22 9.45 -6.25
C PHE A 33 -12.98 9.16 -7.13
N PRO A 34 -13.10 8.45 -8.27
CA PRO A 34 -11.95 8.08 -9.12
C PRO A 34 -11.13 9.24 -9.70
N GLY A 35 -11.66 10.46 -9.67
CA GLY A 35 -10.94 11.66 -10.04
C GLY A 35 -9.80 11.99 -9.06
N GLN A 36 -8.94 12.93 -9.43
CA GLN A 36 -7.99 13.48 -8.45
C GLN A 36 -8.77 14.26 -7.38
N PHE A 37 -8.21 14.35 -6.17
CA PHE A 37 -8.80 15.19 -5.14
C PHE A 37 -8.93 16.64 -5.66
N PRO A 38 -10.00 17.40 -5.34
CA PRO A 38 -10.20 18.76 -5.87
C PRO A 38 -9.42 19.83 -5.07
N PRO A 39 -8.75 20.80 -5.73
CA PRO A 39 -8.02 21.88 -5.07
C PRO A 39 -8.83 22.65 -4.02
N CYS A 40 -10.08 23.02 -4.31
CA CYS A 40 -10.89 23.79 -3.38
C CYS A 40 -11.24 23.03 -2.09
N LEU A 41 -11.27 21.69 -2.12
CA LEU A 41 -11.45 20.88 -0.92
C LEU A 41 -10.16 20.84 -0.10
N LEU A 42 -8.99 20.74 -0.74
CA LEU A 42 -7.71 20.77 -0.04
C LEU A 42 -7.48 22.11 0.65
N GLU A 43 -7.74 23.21 -0.05
CA GLU A 43 -7.68 24.56 0.53
C GLU A 43 -8.65 24.71 1.71
N ALA A 44 -9.87 24.17 1.61
CA ALA A 44 -10.83 24.21 2.70
C ALA A 44 -10.36 23.40 3.92
N LEU A 45 -9.77 22.22 3.70
CA LEU A 45 -9.19 21.42 4.78
C LEU A 45 -8.07 22.17 5.48
N HIS A 46 -7.10 22.69 4.74
CA HIS A 46 -5.96 23.40 5.32
C HIS A 46 -6.39 24.65 6.07
N LYS A 47 -7.36 25.41 5.54
CA LYS A 47 -7.78 26.68 6.13
C LYS A 47 -8.74 26.55 7.31
N TYR A 48 -9.69 25.61 7.25
CA TYR A 48 -10.79 25.55 8.22
C TYR A 48 -10.78 24.28 9.08
N LEU A 49 -10.13 23.22 8.62
CA LEU A 49 -10.12 21.91 9.27
C LEU A 49 -8.69 21.33 9.37
N PRO A 50 -7.71 22.04 9.96
CA PRO A 50 -6.31 21.61 9.95
C PRO A 50 -6.06 20.28 10.68
N ARG A 51 -7.00 19.85 11.53
CA ARG A 51 -6.96 18.57 12.26
C ARG A 51 -7.68 17.43 11.54
N CYS A 52 -8.40 17.72 10.46
CA CYS A 52 -9.13 16.71 9.70
C CYS A 52 -8.16 15.83 8.92
N ARG A 53 -8.37 14.51 9.02
CA ARG A 53 -7.61 13.47 8.36
C ARG A 53 -8.22 13.18 7.00
N LEU A 54 -7.43 13.37 5.97
CA LEU A 54 -7.78 13.10 4.59
C LEU A 54 -7.35 11.68 4.22
N HIS A 55 -8.30 10.91 3.71
CA HIS A 55 -8.11 9.56 3.20
C HIS A 55 -8.51 9.54 1.72
N ILE A 56 -7.61 9.10 0.83
CA ILE A 56 -7.85 9.11 -0.62
C ILE A 56 -7.78 7.67 -1.15
N ASN A 57 -8.90 7.17 -1.66
CA ASN A 57 -8.98 5.78 -2.12
C ASN A 57 -8.41 5.55 -3.53
N THR A 58 -8.25 6.62 -4.30
CA THR A 58 -7.77 6.59 -5.69
C THR A 58 -6.73 7.69 -5.88
N PHE A 59 -5.58 7.52 -5.24
CA PHE A 59 -4.50 8.51 -5.27
C PHE A 59 -3.64 8.32 -6.53
N LYS A 60 -3.42 9.41 -7.27
CA LYS A 60 -2.55 9.43 -8.45
C LYS A 60 -2.07 10.85 -8.72
N LEU A 61 -0.78 10.99 -8.98
CA LEU A 61 -0.15 12.21 -9.47
C LEU A 61 -0.01 12.12 -10.99
N ARG A 62 -0.39 13.19 -11.68
CA ARG A 62 -0.56 13.24 -13.14
C ARG A 62 0.48 14.12 -13.81
N SER A 63 1.21 14.94 -13.05
CA SER A 63 2.27 15.83 -13.53
C SER A 63 3.67 15.25 -13.45
N LEU A 64 3.85 14.01 -12.99
CA LEU A 64 5.18 13.42 -12.73
C LEU A 64 6.10 13.29 -13.96
N ASN A 65 5.53 13.32 -15.17
CA ASN A 65 6.28 13.30 -16.43
C ASN A 65 6.55 14.71 -17.01
N ALA A 66 6.01 15.75 -16.38
CA ALA A 66 6.24 17.13 -16.79
C ALA A 66 7.62 17.62 -16.29
N PRO A 67 8.14 18.76 -16.83
CA PRO A 67 9.41 19.32 -16.39
C PRO A 67 9.46 19.67 -14.90
N SER A 68 8.31 20.04 -14.32
CA SER A 68 8.11 20.34 -12.90
C SER A 68 6.83 19.68 -12.40
N THR A 69 6.77 19.39 -11.10
CA THR A 69 5.54 18.91 -10.47
C THR A 69 4.53 20.04 -10.41
N ASP A 70 3.28 19.75 -10.74
CA ASP A 70 2.18 20.70 -10.60
C ASP A 70 2.10 21.18 -9.12
N PRO A 71 2.02 22.50 -8.85
CA PRO A 71 2.05 23.02 -7.48
C PRO A 71 0.94 22.46 -6.58
N TYR A 72 -0.25 22.21 -7.14
CA TYR A 72 -1.34 21.60 -6.39
C TYR A 72 -1.04 20.14 -6.07
N GLU A 73 -0.48 19.39 -7.02
CA GLU A 73 -0.06 18.00 -6.78
C GLU A 73 1.01 17.89 -5.70
N LEU A 74 1.99 18.80 -5.71
CA LEU A 74 3.01 18.88 -4.66
C LEU A 74 2.39 19.20 -3.29
N MET A 75 1.47 20.17 -3.24
CA MET A 75 0.74 20.52 -2.01
C MET A 75 -0.12 19.36 -1.50
N LEU A 76 -0.73 18.57 -2.39
CA LEU A 76 -1.49 17.38 -2.02
C LEU A 76 -0.57 16.29 -1.47
N ALA A 77 0.54 16.01 -2.15
CA ALA A 77 1.50 14.98 -1.77
C ALA A 77 2.20 15.28 -0.43
N THR A 78 2.37 16.56 -0.10
CA THR A 78 3.00 17.02 1.16
C THR A 78 1.99 17.46 2.23
N SER A 79 0.69 17.27 1.97
CA SER A 79 -0.37 17.78 2.84
C SER A 79 -0.30 17.17 4.25
N PRO A 80 -0.29 17.99 5.32
CA PRO A 80 -0.32 17.49 6.69
C PRO A 80 -1.66 16.84 7.05
N SER A 81 -2.72 17.07 6.28
CA SER A 81 -4.00 16.38 6.48
C SER A 81 -3.98 14.96 5.89
N LEU A 82 -3.09 14.64 4.95
CA LEU A 82 -3.08 13.36 4.26
C LEU A 82 -2.65 12.23 5.21
N THR A 83 -3.57 11.30 5.48
CA THR A 83 -3.39 10.23 6.47
C THR A 83 -3.36 8.84 5.81
N SER A 84 -4.17 8.63 4.78
CA SER A 84 -4.29 7.33 4.11
C SER A 84 -4.38 7.53 2.60
N ILE A 85 -3.66 6.71 1.86
CA ILE A 85 -3.78 6.62 0.40
C ILE A 85 -3.92 5.18 -0.05
N ARG A 86 -4.75 5.00 -1.07
CA ARG A 86 -4.80 3.78 -1.86
C ARG A 86 -4.39 4.12 -3.29
N VAL A 87 -3.40 3.40 -3.78
CA VAL A 87 -2.69 3.69 -5.04
C VAL A 87 -2.74 2.46 -5.94
N GLU A 88 -3.15 2.69 -7.17
CA GLU A 88 -3.01 1.72 -8.24
C GLU A 88 -1.63 1.92 -8.86
N CYS A 89 -0.67 1.09 -8.44
CA CYS A 89 0.65 1.07 -9.03
C CYS A 89 0.64 0.04 -10.14
N ASP A 90 0.14 0.37 -11.32
CA ASP A 90 0.34 -0.48 -12.50
C ASP A 90 1.85 -0.52 -12.81
N MET A 91 2.48 -1.59 -12.33
CA MET A 91 3.90 -1.90 -12.54
C MET A 91 4.10 -2.70 -13.83
N GLN A 92 3.02 -3.06 -14.54
CA GLN A 92 3.12 -3.79 -15.79
C GLN A 92 3.80 -2.86 -16.80
N HIS A 93 5.08 -3.14 -17.05
CA HIS A 93 5.98 -2.38 -17.91
C HIS A 93 6.50 -1.05 -17.35
N GLY A 94 6.03 -0.55 -16.20
CA GLY A 94 6.50 0.73 -15.64
C GLY A 94 6.10 1.96 -16.47
N TYR A 95 5.01 1.83 -17.23
CA TYR A 95 4.58 2.78 -18.25
C TYR A 95 3.06 3.02 -18.17
N ILE A 96 2.61 4.27 -18.03
CA ILE A 96 1.19 4.68 -18.12
C ILE A 96 0.61 4.35 -19.51
N THR A 97 1.45 4.49 -20.53
CA THR A 97 1.23 4.05 -21.92
C THR A 97 2.59 3.63 -22.46
N LYS A 98 2.67 2.89 -23.58
CA LYS A 98 3.93 2.34 -24.17
C LYS A 98 5.18 3.26 -24.19
N HIS A 99 5.02 4.58 -24.04
CA HIS A 99 6.10 5.56 -24.05
C HIS A 99 6.14 6.52 -22.85
N ILE A 100 5.18 6.45 -21.91
CA ILE A 100 5.09 7.40 -20.78
C ILE A 100 5.37 6.64 -19.49
N PRO A 101 6.53 6.85 -18.84
CA PRO A 101 6.84 6.18 -17.59
C PRO A 101 5.80 6.44 -16.50
N ASN A 102 5.55 5.44 -15.66
CA ASN A 102 4.70 5.59 -14.48
C ASN A 102 5.57 5.81 -13.24
N PHE A 103 5.69 7.07 -12.82
CA PHE A 103 6.49 7.44 -11.64
C PHE A 103 5.68 7.48 -10.32
N ASN A 104 4.44 6.99 -10.31
CA ASN A 104 3.60 7.05 -9.10
C ASN A 104 4.18 6.20 -7.97
N TYR A 105 4.86 5.10 -8.31
CA TYR A 105 5.48 4.23 -7.32
C TYR A 105 6.59 4.97 -6.55
N GLU A 106 7.52 5.61 -7.25
CA GLU A 106 8.61 6.38 -6.65
C GLU A 106 8.11 7.63 -5.93
N ALA A 107 7.06 8.26 -6.45
CA ALA A 107 6.41 9.38 -5.78
C ALA A 107 5.81 8.97 -4.42
N VAL A 108 5.13 7.82 -4.37
CA VAL A 108 4.58 7.27 -3.13
C VAL A 108 5.70 6.86 -2.17
N GLN A 109 6.78 6.26 -2.66
CA GLN A 109 7.96 5.98 -1.85
C GLN A 109 8.53 7.25 -1.20
N SER A 110 8.61 8.36 -1.95
CA SER A 110 9.09 9.63 -1.41
C SER A 110 8.10 10.25 -0.40
N MET A 111 6.79 10.10 -0.64
CA MET A 111 5.75 10.49 0.32
C MET A 111 5.89 9.73 1.63
N VAL A 112 6.04 8.41 1.55
CA VAL A 112 6.27 7.55 2.72
C VAL A 112 7.60 7.89 3.39
N GLY A 113 8.67 8.10 2.62
CA GLY A 113 10.01 8.46 3.09
C GLY A 113 10.16 9.85 3.71
N GLY A 114 9.05 10.53 4.02
CA GLY A 114 9.04 11.72 4.85
C GLY A 114 8.37 12.95 4.24
N LEU A 115 8.06 12.95 2.94
CA LEU A 115 7.38 14.11 2.32
C LEU A 115 5.93 14.28 2.80
N ALA A 116 5.26 13.19 3.18
CA ALA A 116 3.91 13.21 3.74
C ALA A 116 3.97 12.88 5.25
N PRO A 117 4.16 13.87 6.14
CA PRO A 117 4.53 13.63 7.54
C PRO A 117 3.47 12.87 8.36
N ASN A 118 2.21 12.95 7.94
CA ASN A 118 1.08 12.32 8.62
C ASN A 118 0.54 11.09 7.89
N LEU A 119 1.19 10.65 6.81
CA LEU A 119 0.78 9.43 6.11
C LEU A 119 1.04 8.21 6.99
N LYS A 120 -0.03 7.51 7.39
CA LYS A 120 0.02 6.33 8.26
C LYS A 120 -0.44 5.05 7.58
N GLU A 121 -1.20 5.16 6.49
CA GLU A 121 -1.80 4.01 5.83
C GLU A 121 -1.52 4.07 4.33
N LEU A 122 -0.98 2.98 3.80
CA LEU A 122 -0.73 2.79 2.38
C LEU A 122 -1.34 1.47 1.92
N GLN A 123 -2.18 1.56 0.89
CA GLN A 123 -2.69 0.40 0.18
C GLN A 123 -2.24 0.45 -1.28
N ILE A 124 -1.57 -0.60 -1.74
CA ILE A 124 -1.11 -0.77 -3.12
C ILE A 124 -1.88 -1.93 -3.71
N PHE A 125 -2.52 -1.72 -4.86
CA PHE A 125 -3.30 -2.74 -5.54
C PHE A 125 -3.00 -2.76 -7.04
N HIS A 126 -3.21 -3.92 -7.66
CA HIS A 126 -2.93 -4.20 -9.09
C HIS A 126 -1.49 -3.87 -9.51
N ALA A 127 -0.52 -4.12 -8.62
CA ALA A 127 0.89 -4.07 -8.97
C ALA A 127 1.30 -5.33 -9.73
N ASP A 128 0.86 -5.45 -10.99
CA ASP A 128 1.24 -6.58 -11.84
C ASP A 128 2.76 -6.55 -12.08
N TRP A 129 3.49 -7.40 -11.35
CA TRP A 129 4.95 -7.38 -11.21
C TRP A 129 5.65 -8.23 -12.28
N GLU A 130 4.99 -8.57 -13.39
CA GLU A 130 5.52 -9.48 -14.42
C GLU A 130 6.72 -8.97 -15.24
N ALA A 131 7.33 -7.83 -14.91
CA ALA A 131 8.48 -7.30 -15.65
C ALA A 131 9.66 -7.00 -14.73
N ASN A 132 10.73 -7.79 -14.88
CA ASN A 132 12.12 -7.51 -14.52
C ASN A 132 12.33 -6.10 -13.91
N LEU A 133 12.53 -6.04 -12.59
CA LEU A 133 13.01 -4.82 -11.90
C LEU A 133 14.22 -4.22 -12.63
N ASP A 134 15.06 -5.09 -13.24
CA ASP A 134 16.19 -4.75 -14.08
C ASP A 134 15.87 -3.95 -15.36
N SER A 135 14.69 -4.10 -15.96
CA SER A 135 14.29 -3.29 -17.12
C SER A 135 13.69 -1.95 -16.69
N TYR A 136 13.02 -1.91 -15.53
CA TYR A 136 12.48 -0.70 -14.92
C TYR A 136 13.57 0.23 -14.37
N LEU A 137 14.59 -0.33 -13.69
CA LEU A 137 15.77 0.40 -13.22
C LEU A 137 16.61 0.99 -14.37
N ARG A 138 16.46 0.47 -15.59
CA ARG A 138 17.06 1.01 -16.82
C ARG A 138 16.24 2.13 -17.47
N SER A 139 15.03 2.39 -16.98
CA SER A 139 14.21 3.52 -17.42
C SER A 139 14.67 4.83 -16.78
N LYS A 140 14.38 5.95 -17.45
CA LYS A 140 14.81 7.31 -17.10
C LYS A 140 14.55 7.60 -15.61
N ALA A 141 15.62 7.88 -14.86
CA ALA A 141 15.52 8.17 -13.43
C ALA A 141 14.50 9.30 -13.16
N TRP A 142 13.51 9.01 -12.33
CA TRP A 142 12.54 9.99 -11.87
C TRP A 142 13.26 11.12 -11.12
N ARG A 143 12.84 12.36 -11.35
CA ARG A 143 13.51 13.56 -10.84
C ARG A 143 13.11 13.94 -9.42
N GLY A 144 12.22 13.17 -8.80
CA GLY A 144 11.60 13.53 -7.52
C GLY A 144 10.43 14.50 -7.68
N LEU A 145 9.77 14.79 -6.56
CA LEU A 145 8.75 15.84 -6.46
C LEU A 145 9.46 17.20 -6.34
N THR A 146 9.70 17.84 -7.48
CA THR A 146 10.38 19.14 -7.53
C THR A 146 9.38 20.30 -7.60
N SER A 147 9.57 21.29 -6.71
CA SER A 147 9.04 22.64 -6.91
C SER A 147 9.98 23.41 -7.84
N SER A 148 9.46 24.39 -8.59
CA SER A 148 10.30 25.28 -9.41
C SER A 148 11.32 26.08 -8.57
N ASP A 149 11.10 26.20 -7.26
CA ASP A 149 11.78 27.17 -6.40
C ASP A 149 12.67 26.56 -5.29
N GLN A 150 12.86 25.25 -5.20
CA GLN A 150 13.72 24.67 -4.14
C GLN A 150 14.60 23.49 -4.58
N ILE A 151 15.90 23.68 -4.34
CA ILE A 151 16.91 22.63 -4.10
C ILE A 151 17.14 22.66 -2.58
N GLU A 152 16.40 21.91 -1.78
CA GLU A 152 16.76 21.71 -0.38
C GLU A 152 16.70 20.24 0.01
N SER A 153 17.90 19.68 0.08
CA SER A 153 18.28 18.40 0.67
C SER A 153 18.00 18.39 2.18
N SER A 154 16.75 18.16 2.55
CA SER A 154 16.42 17.72 3.92
C SER A 154 16.53 16.20 3.95
N ARG A 155 17.30 15.65 4.90
CA ARG A 155 17.41 14.20 5.11
C ARG A 155 16.01 13.59 5.19
N PRO A 156 15.72 12.47 4.52
CA PRO A 156 14.44 11.79 4.67
C PRO A 156 14.28 11.37 6.14
N VAL A 157 13.30 11.98 6.81
CA VAL A 157 12.80 11.46 8.08
C VAL A 157 12.06 10.18 7.70
N SER A 158 12.55 9.03 8.18
CA SER A 158 11.94 7.74 7.88
C SER A 158 10.43 7.81 8.13
N GLY A 159 9.65 7.24 7.21
CA GLY A 159 8.20 7.23 7.27
C GLY A 159 7.67 6.60 8.54
N SER A 160 6.39 6.90 8.82
CA SER A 160 5.72 6.38 10.01
C SER A 160 4.44 5.62 9.68
N LEU A 161 4.52 4.76 8.65
CA LEU A 161 3.42 3.89 8.27
C LEU A 161 3.09 2.92 9.41
N ARG A 162 1.80 2.84 9.72
CA ARG A 162 1.21 1.89 10.67
C ARG A 162 0.45 0.78 9.95
N CYS A 163 -0.03 1.03 8.74
CA CYS A 163 -0.72 0.06 7.91
C CYS A 163 -0.06 0.02 6.53
N LEU A 164 0.39 -1.18 6.14
CA LEU A 164 0.89 -1.46 4.79
C LEU A 164 0.11 -2.64 4.21
N GLU A 165 -0.57 -2.39 3.11
CA GLU A 165 -1.32 -3.39 2.34
C GLU A 165 -0.76 -3.43 0.92
N ILE A 166 -0.37 -4.63 0.50
CA ILE A 166 0.23 -4.90 -0.80
C ILE A 166 -0.55 -6.02 -1.48
N ASP A 167 -1.13 -5.70 -2.62
CA ASP A 167 -1.72 -6.63 -3.58
C ASP A 167 -1.11 -6.40 -4.98
N VAL A 168 -0.26 -7.35 -5.38
CA VAL A 168 0.39 -7.43 -6.70
C VAL A 168 -0.44 -8.24 -7.71
N GLY A 169 -1.71 -8.50 -7.43
CA GLY A 169 -2.62 -9.18 -8.33
C GLY A 169 -2.25 -10.65 -8.57
N HIS A 170 -1.83 -10.97 -9.79
CA HIS A 170 -1.46 -12.33 -10.19
C HIS A 170 0.01 -12.67 -9.93
N ALA A 171 0.84 -11.65 -9.70
CA ALA A 171 2.26 -11.84 -9.47
C ALA A 171 2.58 -12.34 -8.06
N MET A 172 3.85 -12.65 -7.85
CA MET A 172 4.40 -13.07 -6.56
C MET A 172 5.09 -11.88 -5.87
N ILE A 173 4.90 -11.76 -4.56
CA ILE A 173 5.63 -10.82 -3.71
C ILE A 173 7.02 -11.41 -3.49
N GLU A 174 8.03 -10.63 -3.90
CA GLU A 174 9.44 -10.97 -3.81
C GLU A 174 10.18 -10.17 -2.72
N PRO A 175 11.36 -10.62 -2.25
CA PRO A 175 12.08 -9.98 -1.15
C PRO A 175 12.40 -8.51 -1.42
N GLN A 176 12.71 -8.18 -2.68
CA GLN A 176 13.08 -6.82 -3.09
C GLN A 176 11.95 -5.83 -2.84
N LEU A 177 10.69 -6.25 -2.94
CA LEU A 177 9.54 -5.39 -2.64
C LEU A 177 9.50 -5.03 -1.15
N ILE A 178 9.72 -6.02 -0.28
CA ILE A 178 9.75 -5.81 1.17
C ILE A 178 10.93 -4.93 1.57
N GLU A 179 12.13 -5.22 1.06
CA GLU A 179 13.34 -4.43 1.31
C GLU A 179 13.18 -2.98 0.87
N THR A 180 12.55 -2.78 -0.28
CA THR A 180 12.23 -1.44 -0.80
C THR A 180 11.37 -0.64 0.17
N TRP A 181 10.33 -1.24 0.76
CA TRP A 181 9.48 -0.53 1.73
C TRP A 181 10.18 -0.32 3.07
N LYS A 182 11.03 -1.26 3.51
CA LYS A 182 11.86 -1.08 4.72
C LYS A 182 12.83 0.09 4.61
N ALA A 183 13.26 0.45 3.39
CA ALA A 183 14.09 1.63 3.18
C ALA A 183 13.32 2.96 3.39
N HIS A 184 11.99 2.95 3.29
CA HIS A 184 11.17 4.16 3.33
C HIS A 184 10.34 4.32 4.62
N THR A 185 10.09 3.23 5.36
CA THR A 185 9.37 3.29 6.64
C THR A 185 10.00 2.34 7.65
N ASP A 186 9.90 2.70 8.93
CA ASP A 186 10.28 1.81 10.02
C ASP A 186 9.22 0.72 10.21
N PHE A 187 9.63 -0.55 10.06
CA PHE A 187 8.74 -1.70 10.24
C PHE A 187 8.48 -2.01 11.74
N SER A 188 9.27 -1.43 12.65
CA SER A 188 9.11 -1.64 14.09
C SER A 188 7.78 -1.10 14.62
N ILE A 189 7.22 -0.10 13.94
CA ILE A 189 5.97 0.60 14.30
C ILE A 189 4.77 0.16 13.44
N VAL A 190 4.96 -0.74 12.47
CA VAL A 190 3.87 -1.25 11.64
C VAL A 190 2.94 -2.11 12.50
N GLU A 191 1.67 -1.70 12.56
CA GLU A 191 0.64 -2.38 13.35
C GLU A 191 -0.19 -3.35 12.50
N THR A 192 -0.31 -3.08 11.20
CA THR A 192 -1.06 -3.90 10.24
C THR A 192 -0.23 -4.13 9.00
N LEU A 193 0.02 -5.40 8.69
CA LEU A 193 0.67 -5.84 7.46
C LEU A 193 -0.28 -6.78 6.71
N LYS A 194 -0.57 -6.45 5.45
CA LYS A 194 -1.39 -7.30 4.59
C LYS A 194 -0.67 -7.58 3.29
N LEU A 195 -0.47 -8.85 3.01
CA LEU A 195 0.14 -9.36 1.79
C LEU A 195 -0.92 -10.27 1.13
N GLU A 196 -1.76 -9.68 0.27
CA GLU A 196 -2.97 -10.34 -0.28
C GLU A 196 -2.71 -11.10 -1.60
N SER A 197 -1.45 -11.18 -2.02
CA SER A 197 -0.99 -11.96 -3.18
C SER A 197 -0.07 -13.10 -2.76
N TYR A 198 0.33 -13.95 -3.71
CA TYR A 198 1.26 -15.04 -3.44
C TYR A 198 2.61 -14.50 -2.97
N ILE A 199 3.26 -15.20 -2.05
CA ILE A 199 4.53 -14.78 -1.44
C ILE A 199 5.58 -15.83 -1.77
N SER A 200 6.77 -15.40 -2.18
CA SER A 200 7.87 -16.34 -2.47
C SER A 200 8.49 -16.92 -1.19
N GLN A 201 9.12 -18.10 -1.32
CA GLN A 201 9.84 -18.73 -0.21
C GLN A 201 10.93 -17.81 0.35
N ASP A 202 11.69 -17.17 -0.53
CA ASP A 202 12.74 -16.22 -0.17
C ASP A 202 12.18 -15.01 0.57
N THR A 203 10.96 -14.56 0.22
CA THR A 203 10.30 -13.45 0.93
C THR A 203 9.98 -13.82 2.37
N PHE A 204 9.46 -15.03 2.60
CA PHE A 204 9.24 -15.52 3.96
C PHE A 204 10.55 -15.65 4.74
N ALA A 205 11.61 -16.15 4.11
CA ALA A 205 12.92 -16.22 4.73
C ALA A 205 13.46 -14.83 5.11
N CYS A 206 13.30 -13.84 4.22
CA CYS A 206 13.68 -12.45 4.49
C CYS A 206 12.84 -11.83 5.62
N LEU A 207 11.53 -12.08 5.65
CA LEU A 207 10.64 -11.62 6.71
C LEU A 207 11.04 -12.23 8.06
N ALA A 208 11.28 -13.55 8.12
CA ALA A 208 11.69 -14.25 9.34
C ALA A 208 13.07 -13.81 9.84
N ALA A 209 14.05 -13.69 8.94
CA ALA A 209 15.43 -13.34 9.34
C ALA A 209 15.58 -11.88 9.79
N ASN A 210 14.87 -10.95 9.13
CA ASN A 210 15.22 -9.54 9.19
C ASN A 210 14.10 -8.62 9.72
N SER A 211 12.94 -9.15 10.09
CA SER A 211 11.78 -8.30 10.40
C SER A 211 11.31 -8.54 11.83
N SER A 212 11.93 -7.85 12.78
CA SER A 212 11.26 -7.58 14.03
C SER A 212 10.05 -6.71 13.70
N LEU A 213 8.85 -7.31 13.81
CA LEU A 213 7.55 -6.66 13.67
C LEU A 213 6.91 -6.52 15.07
N PRO A 214 7.56 -5.88 16.06
CA PRO A 214 7.17 -5.92 17.46
C PRO A 214 5.82 -5.25 17.74
N SER A 215 5.42 -4.26 16.92
CA SER A 215 4.14 -3.57 17.06
C SER A 215 3.01 -4.22 16.28
N LEU A 216 3.27 -5.32 15.57
CA LEU A 216 2.30 -5.94 14.66
C LEU A 216 1.14 -6.53 15.46
N LYS A 217 -0.06 -6.07 15.15
CA LYS A 217 -1.32 -6.53 15.73
C LYS A 217 -2.13 -7.34 14.75
N ARG A 218 -2.01 -7.03 13.45
CA ARG A 218 -2.82 -7.62 12.40
C ARG A 218 -1.97 -8.08 11.24
N LEU A 219 -2.16 -9.32 10.87
CA LEU A 219 -1.48 -9.94 9.74
C LEU A 219 -2.50 -10.60 8.82
N VAL A 220 -2.42 -10.27 7.53
CA VAL A 220 -3.17 -10.94 6.47
C VAL A 220 -2.15 -11.52 5.49
N LEU A 221 -2.20 -12.84 5.27
CA LEU A 221 -1.32 -13.54 4.34
C LEU A 221 -2.12 -14.43 3.40
N ARG A 222 -1.68 -14.50 2.15
CA ARG A 222 -2.11 -15.51 1.19
C ARG A 222 -0.99 -16.54 0.97
N LEU A 223 -1.21 -17.74 1.48
CA LEU A 223 -0.28 -18.87 1.40
C LEU A 223 -0.67 -19.77 0.23
N ALA A 224 0.15 -19.89 -0.81
CA ALA A 224 -0.04 -20.93 -1.81
C ALA A 224 1.29 -21.35 -2.44
N GLY A 225 1.48 -22.66 -2.63
CA GLY A 225 2.70 -23.24 -3.19
C GLY A 225 2.60 -23.49 -4.70
N ARG A 226 1.78 -22.74 -5.45
CA ARG A 226 1.31 -23.07 -6.82
C ARG A 226 2.39 -23.30 -7.88
N TYR A 227 3.67 -23.08 -7.59
CA TYR A 227 4.79 -23.23 -8.53
C TYR A 227 5.93 -24.10 -7.98
N ILE A 228 5.65 -24.88 -6.95
CA ILE A 228 6.67 -25.50 -6.10
C ILE A 228 6.46 -27.03 -6.07
N ASP A 229 7.52 -27.83 -6.27
CA ASP A 229 7.45 -29.29 -6.12
C ASP A 229 7.19 -29.68 -4.64
N ARG A 230 6.60 -30.86 -4.39
CA ARG A 230 6.13 -31.31 -3.06
C ARG A 230 7.16 -31.11 -1.94
N ARG A 231 8.46 -31.30 -2.22
CA ARG A 231 9.54 -31.12 -1.23
C ARG A 231 9.70 -29.65 -0.83
N GLN A 232 9.75 -28.76 -1.81
CA GLN A 232 9.85 -27.33 -1.60
C GLN A 232 8.54 -26.76 -1.02
N THR A 233 7.39 -27.40 -1.29
CA THR A 233 6.10 -27.04 -0.64
C THR A 233 6.21 -27.20 0.87
N ASN A 234 6.76 -28.32 1.36
CA ASN A 234 6.92 -28.52 2.81
C ASN A 234 7.86 -27.48 3.43
N GLU A 235 8.99 -27.21 2.78
CA GLU A 235 9.96 -26.19 3.25
C GLU A 235 9.32 -24.79 3.32
N PHE A 236 8.53 -24.42 2.31
CA PHE A 236 7.77 -23.17 2.31
C PHE A 236 6.85 -23.04 3.54
N PHE A 237 6.05 -24.07 3.83
CA PHE A 237 5.15 -24.05 4.99
C PHE A 237 5.91 -24.09 6.33
N ASP A 238 7.07 -24.73 6.38
CA ASP A 238 7.95 -24.70 7.56
C ASP A 238 8.51 -23.30 7.83
N ILE A 239 8.96 -22.59 6.79
CA ILE A 239 9.44 -21.20 6.92
C ILE A 239 8.28 -20.28 7.30
N ALA A 240 7.11 -20.41 6.65
CA ALA A 240 5.92 -19.62 6.99
C ALA A 240 5.49 -19.85 8.45
N ARG A 241 5.51 -21.10 8.92
CA ARG A 241 5.26 -21.45 10.33
C ARG A 241 6.29 -20.81 11.26
N SER A 242 7.58 -20.94 10.94
CA SER A 242 8.66 -20.34 11.73
C SER A 242 8.47 -18.82 11.87
N PHE A 243 8.16 -18.14 10.77
CA PHE A 243 7.83 -16.71 10.77
C PHE A 243 6.65 -16.40 11.69
N LEU A 244 5.52 -17.11 11.55
CA LEU A 244 4.34 -16.88 12.40
C LEU A 244 4.64 -17.10 13.88
N CYS A 245 5.51 -18.05 14.24
CA CYS A 245 5.94 -18.31 15.61
C CYS A 245 7.00 -17.34 16.15
N GLN A 246 7.53 -16.42 15.34
CA GLN A 246 8.44 -15.36 15.79
C GLN A 246 7.74 -14.03 16.03
N LEU A 247 6.50 -13.90 15.57
CA LEU A 247 5.72 -12.67 15.71
C LEU A 247 5.23 -12.48 17.15
N PRO A 248 5.05 -11.23 17.60
CA PRO A 248 4.34 -10.96 18.84
C PRO A 248 2.91 -11.52 18.79
N PRO A 249 2.25 -11.71 19.94
CA PRO A 249 0.86 -12.14 19.99
C PRO A 249 -0.06 -11.22 19.16
N LEU A 250 -0.57 -11.74 18.05
CA LEU A 250 -1.40 -10.98 17.11
C LEU A 250 -2.83 -10.84 17.64
N GLU A 251 -3.45 -9.68 17.43
CA GLU A 251 -4.89 -9.49 17.68
C GLU A 251 -5.76 -10.13 16.57
N SER A 252 -5.25 -10.15 15.34
CA SER A 252 -5.95 -10.66 14.15
C SER A 252 -4.98 -11.35 13.22
N LEU A 253 -5.30 -12.60 12.85
CA LEU A 253 -4.57 -13.35 11.84
C LEU A 253 -5.56 -13.86 10.79
N GLU A 254 -5.33 -13.48 9.55
CA GLU A 254 -6.10 -13.95 8.41
C GLU A 254 -5.15 -14.68 7.46
N LEU A 255 -5.46 -15.96 7.22
CA LEU A 255 -4.71 -16.80 6.31
C LEU A 255 -5.66 -17.25 5.22
N THR A 256 -5.24 -17.09 3.97
CA THR A 256 -5.98 -17.56 2.79
C THR A 256 -5.09 -18.45 1.92
N GLY A 257 -5.70 -19.24 1.03
CA GLY A 257 -4.97 -20.07 0.05
C GLY A 257 -4.93 -21.57 0.41
N GLU A 258 -3.78 -22.22 0.23
CA GLU A 258 -3.55 -23.68 0.36
C GLU A 258 -3.19 -24.08 1.79
N LEU A 259 -4.12 -23.86 2.72
CA LEU A 259 -3.86 -23.98 4.16
C LEU A 259 -3.77 -25.42 4.68
N PHE A 260 -4.05 -26.43 3.85
CA PHE A 260 -4.06 -27.83 4.24
C PHE A 260 -2.66 -28.38 4.57
N SER A 261 -1.60 -27.72 4.08
CA SER A 261 -0.21 -28.11 4.33
C SER A 261 0.40 -27.45 5.58
N LEU A 262 -0.31 -26.51 6.20
CA LEU A 262 0.17 -25.80 7.38
C LEU A 262 -0.27 -26.54 8.65
N ASP A 263 0.68 -26.97 9.49
CA ASP A 263 0.36 -27.54 10.81
C ASP A 263 -0.12 -26.46 11.78
N MET A 264 -1.44 -26.25 11.75
CA MET A 264 -2.14 -25.26 12.56
C MET A 264 -2.10 -25.56 14.07
N ASN A 265 -1.68 -26.75 14.52
CA ASN A 265 -1.65 -27.05 15.96
C ASN A 265 -0.46 -26.39 16.66
N SER A 266 0.60 -26.09 15.90
CA SER A 266 1.82 -25.46 16.42
C SER A 266 1.69 -23.96 16.69
N ILE A 267 0.78 -23.28 15.98
CA ILE A 267 0.64 -21.81 16.01
C ILE A 267 -0.10 -21.30 17.28
N PRO A 268 -1.21 -21.91 17.74
CA PRO A 268 -1.93 -21.49 18.95
C PRO A 268 -1.10 -21.62 20.23
N GLY A 269 -0.15 -22.56 20.26
CA GLY A 269 0.73 -22.78 21.42
C GLY A 269 1.67 -21.60 21.70
N HIS A 270 2.08 -20.87 20.66
CA HIS A 270 2.95 -19.69 20.78
C HIS A 270 2.16 -18.41 21.05
N HIS A 271 1.04 -18.23 20.37
CA HIS A 271 0.25 -17.00 20.50
C HIS A 271 -0.67 -16.99 21.72
N GLY A 272 -0.96 -18.16 22.30
CA GLY A 272 -1.88 -18.32 23.42
C GLY A 272 -3.35 -18.18 22.99
N ALA A 273 -4.23 -19.04 23.49
CA ALA A 273 -5.65 -19.07 23.11
C ALA A 273 -6.43 -17.75 23.37
N ALA A 274 -5.83 -16.78 24.08
CA ALA A 274 -6.44 -15.51 24.48
C ALA A 274 -6.05 -14.30 23.61
N SER A 275 -5.07 -14.41 22.71
CA SER A 275 -4.60 -13.27 21.89
C SER A 275 -5.38 -13.10 20.59
N TRP A 276 -5.84 -14.18 19.99
CA TRP A 276 -6.53 -14.15 18.70
C TRP A 276 -8.00 -13.74 18.87
N ARG A 277 -8.32 -12.51 18.47
CA ARG A 277 -9.71 -12.03 18.44
C ARG A 277 -10.45 -12.50 17.19
N ARG A 278 -9.74 -12.77 16.10
CA ARG A 278 -10.28 -13.23 14.81
C ARG A 278 -9.27 -14.12 14.08
N LEU A 279 -9.68 -15.35 13.77
CA LEU A 279 -9.01 -16.26 12.83
C LEU A 279 -9.95 -16.48 11.65
N TRP A 280 -9.56 -16.01 10.47
CA TRP A 280 -10.28 -16.28 9.24
C TRP A 280 -9.49 -17.30 8.42
N LYS A 281 -10.13 -18.44 8.16
CA LYS A 281 -9.65 -19.49 7.28
C LYS A 281 -10.50 -19.45 6.02
N LEU A 282 -9.98 -18.89 4.94
CA LEU A 282 -10.60 -19.02 3.62
C LEU A 282 -9.77 -19.97 2.77
N ASP A 283 -10.27 -21.20 2.63
CA ASP A 283 -9.74 -22.14 1.67
C ASP A 283 -10.18 -21.71 0.26
N SER A 284 -9.20 -21.46 -0.61
CA SER A 284 -9.44 -21.01 -1.98
C SER A 284 -10.22 -22.04 -2.84
N SER A 285 -10.32 -23.30 -2.39
CA SER A 285 -11.22 -24.29 -2.98
C SER A 285 -12.70 -23.90 -2.93
N LEU A 286 -13.11 -23.03 -2.00
CA LEU A 286 -14.49 -22.52 -1.90
C LEU A 286 -14.76 -21.30 -2.80
N LEU A 287 -13.74 -20.49 -3.12
CA LEU A 287 -13.91 -19.30 -3.96
C LEU A 287 -13.94 -19.60 -5.47
N LEU A 288 -13.29 -20.69 -5.89
CA LEU A 288 -13.38 -21.20 -7.26
C LEU A 288 -14.79 -21.76 -7.59
N GLY A 289 -15.55 -22.18 -6.56
CA GLY A 289 -16.94 -22.62 -6.73
C GLY A 289 -17.96 -21.47 -6.86
N ILE A 290 -17.68 -20.30 -6.27
CA ILE A 290 -18.63 -19.17 -6.25
C ILE A 290 -18.43 -18.22 -7.44
N LYS A 291 -17.22 -18.11 -8.00
CA LYS A 291 -16.98 -17.29 -9.21
C LYS A 291 -17.50 -17.92 -10.52
N ASN A 292 -17.84 -19.21 -10.54
CA ASN A 292 -18.38 -19.89 -11.73
C ASN A 292 -19.92 -19.93 -11.82
N HIS A 293 -20.64 -19.35 -10.85
CA HIS A 293 -22.12 -19.37 -10.84
C HIS A 293 -22.83 -18.01 -10.89
N LEU A 294 -22.10 -16.90 -11.02
CA LEU A 294 -22.68 -15.57 -11.22
C LEU A 294 -21.94 -14.84 -12.35
N GLY A 295 -22.38 -15.08 -13.59
CA GLY A 295 -21.79 -14.42 -14.77
C GLY A 295 -22.21 -14.93 -16.15
N TYR A 296 -23.34 -15.62 -16.28
CA TYR A 296 -24.12 -15.64 -17.51
C TYR A 296 -25.58 -15.43 -17.12
N LEU A 297 -26.01 -14.17 -17.22
CA LEU A 297 -27.36 -13.66 -17.52
C LEU A 297 -27.34 -12.14 -17.40
#